data_AF-A0A7Y7ILJ0-F1
#
_entry.id   AF-A0A7Y7ILJ0-F1
#
_cell.length_a   1.000
_cell.length_b   1.000
_cell.length_c   1.000
_cell.angle_alpha   90.00
_cell.angle_beta   90.00
_cell.angle_gamma   90.00
#
_symmetry.space_group_name_H-M   'P 1'
#
loop_
_entity.id
_entity.type
_entity.pdbx_description
1 polymer ?
#
loop_
_entity_poly.entity_id
_entity_poly.type
_entity_poly.pdbx_seq_one_letter_code
_entity_poly.pdbx_strand_id
1 'polypeptide(L)'
;MNNTQAREPGIIRRPLVGKFDSMELVAFGPVENPAASGLPAEDAGMVLVALMDNSDGQKVTFLVSADDALILGHGAIGLGGGFAASGSYFRKARPGWWPEWETPADPSAWLTPSADQ
;
A
#
# COMPACT_ATOMS: atom_id res chain seq x y z
N MET A 1 28.15 10.32 -32.46
CA MET A 1 26.94 10.97 -31.90
C MET A 1 26.24 9.92 -31.04
N ASN A 2 26.47 9.95 -29.73
CA ASN A 2 25.95 8.94 -28.81
C ASN A 2 24.55 9.34 -28.36
N ASN A 3 23.56 8.52 -28.73
CA ASN A 3 22.15 8.75 -28.43
C ASN A 3 21.84 8.13 -27.06
N THR A 4 21.99 8.92 -25.99
CA THR A 4 21.56 8.53 -24.65
C THR A 4 20.06 8.77 -24.53
N GLN A 5 19.25 7.74 -24.83
CA GLN A 5 17.83 7.77 -24.44
C GLN A 5 17.75 7.65 -22.91
N ALA A 6 17.44 8.77 -22.27
CA ALA A 6 16.99 8.79 -20.89
C ALA A 6 15.75 7.90 -20.76
N ARG A 7 15.82 6.88 -19.90
CA ARG A 7 14.64 6.11 -19.50
C ARG A 7 13.77 7.02 -18.65
N GLU A 8 12.62 7.42 -19.18
CA GLU A 8 11.58 8.10 -18.40
C GLU A 8 11.10 7.16 -17.27
N PRO A 9 10.80 7.68 -16.07
CA PRO A 9 10.18 6.89 -15.02
C PRO A 9 8.81 6.43 -15.50
N GLY A 10 8.68 5.11 -15.74
CA GLY A 10 7.47 4.51 -16.27
C GLY A 10 6.30 4.75 -15.32
N ILE A 11 5.41 5.66 -15.70
CA ILE A 11 4.07 5.79 -15.11
C ILE A 11 3.38 4.43 -15.28
N ILE A 12 2.97 3.80 -14.18
CA ILE A 12 2.15 2.58 -14.23
C ILE A 12 0.78 2.99 -14.79
N ARG A 13 0.52 2.68 -16.06
CA ARG A 13 -0.69 3.05 -16.83
C ARG A 13 -1.74 1.93 -16.90
N ARG A 14 -1.92 1.14 -15.84
CA ARG A 14 -2.98 0.12 -15.80
C ARG A 14 -3.81 0.30 -14.54
N PRO A 15 -5.15 0.26 -14.62
CA PRO A 15 -5.96 0.13 -13.42
C PRO A 15 -5.47 -1.11 -12.67
N LEU A 16 -5.29 -0.96 -11.36
CA LEU A 16 -4.94 -2.03 -10.44
C LEU A 16 -6.15 -2.97 -10.27
N VAL A 17 -6.62 -3.57 -11.37
CA VAL A 17 -7.51 -4.74 -11.34
C VAL A 17 -6.62 -5.94 -11.12
N GLY A 18 -6.04 -6.02 -9.92
CA GLY A 18 -5.30 -7.19 -9.47
C GLY A 18 -6.29 -8.23 -8.98
N LYS A 19 -6.37 -9.39 -9.65
CA LYS A 19 -6.69 -10.61 -8.91
C LYS A 19 -5.53 -10.84 -7.97
N PHE A 20 -5.73 -10.61 -6.68
CA PHE A 20 -4.74 -10.87 -5.64
C PHE A 20 -4.68 -12.37 -5.29
N ASP A 21 -4.64 -13.25 -6.30
CA ASP A 21 -4.59 -14.71 -6.07
C ASP A 21 -3.30 -15.13 -5.31
N SER A 22 -2.30 -14.24 -5.24
CA SER A 22 -1.01 -14.46 -4.56
C SER A 22 -0.67 -13.47 -3.44
N MET A 23 -1.52 -12.49 -3.09
CA MET A 23 -1.19 -11.54 -2.02
C MET A 23 -1.89 -11.88 -0.70
N GLU A 24 -1.12 -11.99 0.38
CA GLU A 24 -1.61 -12.26 1.73
C GLU A 24 -1.60 -10.98 2.58
N LEU A 25 -2.66 -10.75 3.34
CA LEU A 25 -2.65 -9.75 4.40
C LEU A 25 -1.77 -10.24 5.55
N VAL A 26 -0.62 -9.59 5.76
CA VAL A 26 0.36 -10.05 6.77
C VAL A 26 0.26 -9.30 8.09
N ALA A 27 -0.18 -8.04 8.07
CA ALA A 27 -0.64 -7.34 9.26
C ALA A 27 -1.25 -5.97 8.95
N PHE A 28 -1.88 -5.41 9.98
CA PHE A 28 -2.46 -4.07 9.96
C PHE A 28 -2.32 -3.40 11.33
N GLY A 29 -2.30 -2.08 11.37
CA GLY A 29 -2.19 -1.33 12.63
C GLY A 29 -2.53 0.16 12.47
N PRO A 30 -3.03 0.80 13.54
CA PRO A 30 -3.38 2.22 13.50
C PRO A 30 -2.14 3.11 13.33
N VAL A 31 -2.31 4.25 12.66
CA VAL A 31 -1.32 5.32 12.61
C VAL A 31 -1.42 6.16 13.89
N GLU A 32 -0.61 5.81 14.89
CA GLU A 32 -0.52 6.56 16.16
C GLU A 32 0.41 7.78 16.06
N ASN A 33 1.46 7.68 15.24
CA ASN A 33 2.40 8.77 14.97
C ASN A 33 2.65 8.89 13.46
N PRO A 34 1.87 9.71 12.73
CA PRO A 34 2.00 9.84 11.28
C PRO A 34 3.42 10.21 10.83
N ALA A 35 4.09 11.11 11.56
CA ALA A 35 5.42 11.59 11.20
C ALA A 35 6.48 10.47 11.23
N ALA A 36 6.34 9.47 12.11
CA ALA A 36 7.25 8.32 12.15
C ALA A 36 7.17 7.51 10.85
N SER A 37 6.00 7.44 10.22
CA SER A 37 5.76 6.72 8.96
C SER A 37 5.86 7.60 7.71
N GLY A 38 6.36 8.83 7.84
CA GLY A 38 6.44 9.78 6.72
C GLY A 38 5.06 10.25 6.22
N LEU A 39 4.02 10.15 7.05
CA LEU A 39 2.68 10.61 6.74
C LEU A 39 2.43 12.00 7.35
N PRO A 40 1.61 12.85 6.69
CA PRO A 40 1.15 14.11 7.28
C PRO A 40 0.26 13.88 8.50
N ALA A 41 0.19 14.87 9.39
CA ALA A 41 -0.57 14.78 10.64
C ALA A 41 -2.09 14.50 10.44
N GLU A 42 -2.64 14.89 9.29
CA GLU A 42 -4.03 14.65 8.92
C GLU A 42 -4.38 13.17 8.71
N ASP A 43 -3.38 12.30 8.50
CA ASP A 43 -3.57 10.85 8.39
C ASP A 43 -3.59 10.14 9.76
N ALA A 44 -3.56 10.89 10.87
CA ALA A 44 -3.74 10.31 12.21
C ALA A 44 -5.10 9.59 12.33
N GLY A 45 -5.10 8.40 12.91
CA GLY A 45 -6.31 7.58 13.05
C GLY A 45 -6.67 6.74 11.82
N MET A 46 -5.92 6.85 10.73
CA MET A 46 -5.95 5.91 9.60
C MET A 46 -5.24 4.61 9.98
N VAL A 47 -5.31 3.61 9.10
CA VAL A 47 -4.72 2.29 9.34
C VAL A 47 -3.72 1.95 8.25
N LEU A 48 -2.56 1.45 8.66
CA LEU A 48 -1.59 0.80 7.78
C LEU A 48 -1.98 -0.65 7.61
N VAL A 49 -2.03 -1.12 6.37
CA VAL A 49 -2.34 -2.49 5.99
C VAL A 49 -1.22 -2.95 5.08
N ALA A 50 -0.48 -4.01 5.42
CA ALA A 50 0.48 -4.55 4.46
C ALA A 50 0.08 -5.90 3.91
N LEU A 51 0.30 -5.99 2.60
CA LEU A 51 0.14 -7.16 1.81
C LEU A 51 1.52 -7.68 1.43
N MET A 52 1.68 -8.99 1.41
CA MET A 52 2.88 -9.67 0.91
C MET A 52 2.52 -10.45 -0.35
N ASP A 53 3.30 -10.27 -1.41
CA ASP A 53 3.25 -11.15 -2.57
C ASP A 53 3.96 -12.46 -2.24
N ASN A 54 3.20 -13.55 -2.27
CA ASN A 54 3.69 -14.89 -1.94
C ASN A 54 4.67 -15.45 -2.98
N SER A 55 4.75 -14.86 -4.18
CA SER A 55 5.63 -15.35 -5.24
C SER A 55 7.08 -14.94 -5.06
N ASP A 56 7.33 -13.75 -4.50
CA ASP A 56 8.67 -13.19 -4.36
C ASP A 56 8.95 -12.57 -2.97
N GLY A 57 7.97 -12.60 -2.07
CA GLY A 57 8.07 -12.08 -0.70
C GLY A 57 8.05 -10.56 -0.61
N GLN A 58 7.76 -9.84 -1.71
CA GLN A 58 7.67 -8.38 -1.67
C GLN A 58 6.49 -7.93 -0.82
N LYS A 59 6.71 -6.90 0.00
CA LYS A 59 5.67 -6.29 0.83
C LYS A 59 5.30 -4.92 0.30
N VAL A 60 4.01 -4.61 0.35
CA VAL A 60 3.49 -3.26 0.10
C VAL A 60 2.57 -2.88 1.24
N THR A 61 2.84 -1.73 1.85
CA THR A 61 1.98 -1.14 2.88
C THR A 61 1.05 -0.12 2.23
N PHE A 62 -0.23 -0.20 2.53
CA PHE A 62 -1.27 0.73 2.13
C PHE A 62 -1.79 1.51 3.34
N LEU A 63 -2.17 2.76 3.10
CA LEU A 63 -2.95 3.56 4.03
C LEU A 63 -4.42 3.44 3.66
N VAL A 64 -5.25 3.07 4.62
CA VAL A 64 -6.71 2.91 4.46
C VAL A 64 -7.45 3.62 5.58
N SER A 65 -8.75 3.87 5.41
CA SER A 65 -9.58 4.36 6.52
C SER A 65 -9.79 3.26 7.57
N ALA A 66 -10.12 3.66 8.81
CA ALA A 66 -10.41 2.70 9.88
C ALA A 66 -11.57 1.75 9.53
N ASP A 67 -12.63 2.26 8.92
CA ASP A 67 -13.78 1.47 8.51
C ASP A 67 -13.41 0.47 7.40
N ASP A 68 -12.63 0.91 6.41
CA ASP A 68 -12.16 0.03 5.33
C ASP A 68 -11.22 -1.06 5.86
N ALA A 69 -10.38 -0.74 6.85
CA ALA A 69 -9.51 -1.73 7.48
C ALA A 69 -10.30 -2.86 8.14
N LEU A 70 -11.45 -2.56 8.75
CA LEU A 70 -12.33 -3.58 9.34
C LEU A 70 -12.89 -4.50 8.26
N ILE A 71 -13.30 -3.95 7.12
CA ILE A 71 -13.80 -4.72 5.98
C ILE A 71 -12.68 -5.61 5.42
N LEU A 72 -11.49 -5.06 5.21
CA LEU A 72 -10.32 -5.78 4.72
C LEU A 72 -9.90 -6.92 5.66
N GLY A 73 -9.82 -6.63 6.97
CA GLY A 73 -9.47 -7.62 7.99
C GLY A 73 -10.49 -8.74 8.09
N HIS A 74 -11.79 -8.41 8.08
CA HIS A 74 -12.85 -9.42 8.09
C HIS A 74 -12.84 -10.28 6.82
N GLY A 75 -12.62 -9.67 5.66
CA GLY A 75 -12.49 -10.36 4.38
C GLY A 75 -11.31 -11.34 4.36
N ALA A 76 -10.14 -10.91 4.85
CA ALA A 76 -8.96 -11.75 4.92
C ALA A 76 -9.15 -12.98 5.83
N ILE A 77 -9.78 -12.79 7.00
CA ILE A 77 -10.04 -13.89 7.96
C ILE A 77 -11.14 -14.83 7.44
N GLY A 78 -12.23 -14.27 6.90
CA GLY A 78 -13.44 -15.02 6.56
C GLY A 78 -13.39 -15.75 5.22
N LEU A 79 -12.56 -15.29 4.27
CA LEU A 79 -12.57 -15.81 2.88
C LEU A 79 -11.41 -16.72 2.54
N GLY A 80 -10.56 -17.08 3.51
CA GLY A 80 -9.57 -18.15 3.34
C GLY A 80 -8.54 -17.91 2.22
N GLY A 81 -8.09 -16.66 2.05
CA GLY A 81 -6.93 -16.34 1.20
C GLY A 81 -7.20 -15.52 -0.06
N GLY A 82 -8.41 -14.97 -0.24
CA GLY A 82 -8.66 -14.05 -1.35
C GLY A 82 -9.73 -13.02 -1.04
N PHE A 83 -9.33 -11.78 -0.85
CA PHE A 83 -10.25 -10.64 -0.78
C PHE A 83 -10.01 -9.72 -1.98
N ALA A 84 -11.00 -9.64 -2.88
CA ALA A 84 -10.98 -8.67 -3.96
C ALA A 84 -11.42 -7.29 -3.42
N ALA A 85 -10.44 -6.42 -3.16
CA ALA A 85 -10.66 -5.05 -2.72
C ALA A 85 -10.77 -4.12 -3.94
N SER A 86 -11.73 -3.19 -3.92
CA SER A 86 -11.67 -2.04 -4.81
C SER A 86 -10.43 -1.20 -4.50
N GLY A 87 -9.75 -0.70 -5.54
CA GLY A 87 -8.63 0.24 -5.39
C GLY A 87 -8.99 1.49 -4.57
N SER A 88 -10.28 1.84 -4.52
CA SER A 88 -10.81 2.98 -3.76
C SER A 88 -10.64 2.87 -2.25
N TYR A 89 -10.38 1.68 -1.70
CA TYR A 89 -10.10 1.49 -0.27
C TYR A 89 -8.72 2.03 0.12
N PHE A 90 -7.80 2.15 -0.85
CA PHE A 90 -6.41 2.51 -0.60
C PHE A 90 -6.16 3.98 -0.92
N ARG A 91 -5.74 4.74 0.08
CA ARG A 91 -5.45 6.19 -0.03
C ARG A 91 -4.02 6.45 -0.49
N LYS A 92 -3.07 5.69 0.04
CA LYS A 92 -1.65 5.77 -0.26
C LYS A 92 -1.05 4.35 -0.25
N ALA A 93 0.04 4.15 -0.96
CA ALA A 93 0.78 2.90 -1.03
C ALA A 93 2.28 3.18 -0.89
N ARG A 94 3.02 2.31 -0.23
CA ARG A 94 4.46 2.42 -0.06
C ARG A 94 5.10 1.02 -0.05
N PRO A 95 6.17 0.79 -0.84
CA PRO A 95 6.92 -0.45 -0.76
C PRO A 95 7.51 -0.71 0.64
N GLY A 96 7.54 -1.98 1.03
CA GLY A 96 8.06 -2.43 2.31
C GLY A 96 7.05 -2.44 3.45
N TRP A 97 7.57 -2.72 4.65
CA TRP A 97 6.82 -2.93 5.89
C TRP A 97 7.14 -1.84 6.89
N TRP A 98 6.13 -1.18 7.46
CA TRP A 98 6.37 0.05 8.24
C TRP A 98 7.28 -0.09 9.48
N PRO A 99 7.33 -1.23 10.20
CA PRO A 99 8.30 -1.44 11.26
C PRO A 99 9.75 -1.61 10.77
N GLU A 100 9.95 -1.86 9.47
CA GLU A 100 11.26 -1.99 8.84
C GLU A 100 11.76 -0.66 8.25
N TRP A 101 10.92 0.38 8.20
CA TRP A 101 11.34 1.69 7.67
C TRP A 101 12.22 2.44 8.67
N GLU A 102 13.10 3.29 8.14
CA GLU A 102 13.79 4.29 8.96
C GLU A 102 12.77 5.19 9.68
N THR A 103 13.12 5.69 10.87
CA THR A 103 12.24 6.57 11.66
C THR A 103 12.90 7.93 11.89
N PRO A 104 12.35 9.05 11.35
CA PRO A 104 11.12 9.11 10.56
C PRO A 104 11.32 8.59 9.13
N ALA A 105 10.29 7.93 8.58
CA ALA A 105 10.34 7.38 7.24
C ALA A 105 10.21 8.49 6.18
N ASP A 106 10.87 8.33 5.03
CA ASP A 106 10.80 9.31 3.93
C ASP A 106 9.35 9.54 3.45
N PRO A 107 8.81 10.77 3.54
CA PRO A 107 7.45 11.06 3.05
C PRO A 107 7.28 10.90 1.53
N SER A 108 8.35 11.10 0.75
CA SER A 108 8.29 11.04 -0.72
C SER A 108 8.14 9.63 -1.27
N ALA A 109 8.36 8.61 -0.43
CA ALA A 109 8.19 7.21 -0.78
C ALA A 109 6.72 6.75 -0.85
N TRP A 110 5.77 7.59 -0.41
CA TRP A 110 4.35 7.31 -0.52
C TRP A 110 3.82 7.64 -1.94
N LEU A 111 3.13 6.68 -2.51
CA LEU A 111 2.46 6.75 -3.80
C LEU A 111 0.96 6.92 -3.57
N THR A 112 0.33 7.91 -4.20
CA THR A 112 -1.14 8.01 -4.23
C THR A 112 -1.66 7.15 -5.37
N PRO A 113 -2.50 6.14 -5.12
CA PRO A 113 -3.17 5.39 -6.18
C PRO A 113 -3.99 6.38 -7.01
N SER A 114 -3.67 6.53 -8.29
CA SER A 114 -4.44 7.38 -9.20
C SER A 114 -5.81 6.75 -9.43
N ALA A 115 -6.88 7.53 -9.23
CA ALA A 115 -8.25 7.10 -9.53
C ALA A 115 -8.54 7.00 -11.04
N ASP A 116 -7.63 7.53 -11.87
CA ASP A 116 -7.77 7.57 -13.31
C ASP A 116 -6.92 6.47 -13.98
N GLN A 117 -7.60 5.41 -14.45
CA GLN A 117 -7.59 4.91 -15.84
C GLN A 117 -8.59 3.76 -16.00
#